data_AF-A0A414UVZ4-F1
#
_entry.id   AF-A0A414UVZ4-F1
#
_cell.length_a   1.000
_cell.length_b   1.000
_cell.length_c   1.000
_cell.angle_alpha   90.00
_cell.angle_beta   90.00
_cell.angle_gamma   90.00
#
_symmetry.space_group_name_H-M   'P 1'
#
loop_
_entity.id
_entity.type
_entity.pdbx_description
1 polymer ?
#
loop_
_entity_poly.entity_id
_entity_poly.type
_entity_poly.pdbx_seq_one_letter_code
_entity_poly.pdbx_strand_id
1 'polypeptide(L)' 'MNIQEAVKQAVEERKYITLPEFEGGAKIKPTNGRGNCIVMNADGSSPSKSGWQPSADELMRDDWLIVD' A
#
# COMPACT_ATOMS: atom_id res chain seq x y z
N MET A 1 6.80 -9.46 -2.94
CA MET A 1 5.80 -10.38 -2.36
C MET A 1 4.52 -10.25 -3.16
N ASN A 2 3.66 -11.27 -3.19
CA ASN A 2 2.32 -11.05 -3.73
C ASN A 2 1.53 -10.09 -2.83
N ILE A 3 0.48 -9.47 -3.38
CA ILE A 3 -0.27 -8.45 -2.65
C ILE A 3 -0.92 -8.99 -1.36
N GLN A 4 -1.33 -10.27 -1.32
CA GLN A 4 -1.97 -10.83 -0.12
C GLN A 4 -0.98 -11.01 1.03
N GLU A 5 0.23 -11.48 0.75
CA GLU A 5 1.32 -11.60 1.72
C GLU A 5 1.72 -10.22 2.25
N ALA A 6 1.95 -9.26 1.36
CA ALA A 6 2.34 -7.91 1.73
C ALA A 6 1.28 -7.23 2.61
N VAL A 7 -0.02 -7.35 2.27
CA VAL A 7 -1.10 -6.78 3.07
C VAL A 7 -1.19 -7.43 4.46
N LYS A 8 -1.07 -8.77 4.54
CA LYS A 8 -1.11 -9.48 5.84
C LYS A 8 0.01 -9.00 6.75
N GLN A 9 1.24 -8.98 6.24
CA GLN A 9 2.41 -8.56 6.99
C GLN A 9 2.31 -7.08 7.40
N ALA A 10 1.90 -6.19 6.49
CA ALA A 10 1.76 -4.77 6.80
C ALA A 10 0.70 -4.52 7.90
N VAL A 11 -0.42 -5.24 7.89
CA VAL A 11 -1.45 -5.10 8.95
C VAL A 11 -0.93 -5.59 10.30
N GLU A 12 -0.23 -6.72 10.33
CA GLU A 12 0.36 -7.29 11.56
C GLU A 12 1.43 -6.38 12.16
N GLU A 13 2.34 -5.90 11.32
CA GLU A 13 3.46 -5.03 11.73
C GLU A 13 3.06 -3.55 11.87
N ARG A 14 1.81 -3.18 11.56
CA ARG A 14 1.32 -1.79 11.51
C ARG A 14 2.12 -0.90 10.55
N LYS A 15 2.52 -1.48 9.43
CA LYS A 15 3.29 -0.87 8.34
C LYS A 15 2.43 -0.60 7.11
N TYR A 16 3.11 -0.26 6.02
CA TYR A 16 2.53 0.10 4.73
C TYR A 16 3.10 -0.79 3.64
N ILE A 17 2.48 -0.75 2.46
CA ILE A 17 2.97 -1.43 1.26
C ILE A 17 3.28 -0.41 0.17
N THR A 18 4.18 -0.76 -0.74
CA THR A 18 4.44 0.01 -1.96
C THR A 18 4.93 -0.90 -3.08
N LEU A 19 5.01 -0.35 -4.30
CA LEU A 19 5.68 -0.98 -5.44
C LEU A 19 7.10 -0.40 -5.60
N PRO A 20 8.05 -1.16 -6.17
CA PRO A 20 9.44 -0.71 -6.31
C PRO A 20 9.59 0.66 -6.98
N GLU A 21 8.80 0.95 -8.01
CA GLU A 21 8.84 2.24 -8.71
C GLU A 21 8.33 3.43 -7.87
N PHE A 22 7.64 3.17 -6.75
CA PHE A 22 7.11 4.19 -5.85
C PHE A 22 7.83 4.23 -4.50
N GLU A 23 8.85 3.41 -4.30
CA GLU A 23 9.65 3.39 -3.08
C GLU A 23 10.29 4.78 -2.85
N GLY A 24 10.15 5.30 -1.62
CA GLY A 24 10.59 6.66 -1.27
C GLY A 24 9.69 7.79 -1.77
N GLY A 25 8.71 7.51 -2.64
CA GLY A 25 7.73 8.48 -3.13
C GLY A 25 6.39 8.37 -2.42
N ALA A 26 5.78 7.19 -2.48
CA ALA A 26 4.44 6.95 -1.95
C ALA A 26 4.33 5.61 -1.22
N LYS A 27 3.38 5.54 -0.30
CA LYS A 27 3.02 4.32 0.44
C LYS A 27 1.52 4.16 0.57
N ILE A 28 1.06 2.92 0.62
CA ILE A 28 -0.34 2.54 0.73
C ILE A 28 -0.54 1.90 2.10
N LYS A 29 -1.48 2.44 2.88
CA LYS A 29 -1.93 1.88 4.15
C LYS A 29 -3.08 0.91 3.90
N PRO A 30 -2.92 -0.40 4.18
CA PRO A 30 -4.04 -1.31 4.18
C PRO A 30 -5.06 -0.92 5.26
N THR A 31 -6.34 -1.02 4.95
CA THR A 31 -7.43 -0.71 5.88
C THR A 31 -8.47 -1.82 5.89
N ASN A 32 -8.98 -2.17 7.07
CA ASN A 32 -9.99 -3.23 7.25
C ASN A 32 -11.45 -2.70 7.27
N GLY A 33 -11.65 -1.41 7.00
CA GLY A 33 -12.96 -0.78 6.99
C GLY A 33 -13.70 -0.91 5.65
N ARG A 34 -14.91 -0.35 5.56
CA ARG A 34 -15.68 -0.26 4.31
C ARG A 34 -15.11 0.74 3.28
N GLY A 35 -13.99 1.38 3.59
CA GLY A 35 -13.32 2.37 2.74
C GLY A 35 -12.12 1.81 1.99
N ASN A 36 -11.53 2.63 1.14
CA ASN A 36 -10.35 2.27 0.37
C ASN A 36 -9.09 2.24 1.26
N CYS A 37 -8.09 1.47 0.83
CA CYS A 37 -6.73 1.62 1.34
C CYS A 37 -6.26 3.07 1.11
N ILE A 38 -5.42 3.60 2.00
CA ILE A 38 -5.05 5.03 1.96
C ILE A 38 -3.67 5.17 1.31
N VAL A 39 -3.59 5.81 0.15
CA VAL A 39 -2.31 6.24 -0.41
C VAL A 39 -1.88 7.58 0.18
N MET A 40 -0.60 7.72 0.49
CA MET A 40 0.02 8.92 1.04
C MET A 40 1.48 9.02 0.57
N ASN A 41 2.11 10.17 0.78
CA ASN A 41 3.55 10.33 0.55
C ASN A 41 4.34 9.40 1.47
N ALA A 42 5.59 9.09 1.11
CA ALA A 42 6.45 8.20 1.90
C ALA A 42 6.64 8.68 3.36
N ASP A 43 6.65 9.99 3.60
CA ASP A 43 6.70 10.60 4.94
C ASP A 43 5.37 10.54 5.71
N GLY A 44 4.32 9.97 5.12
CA GLY A 44 2.96 9.87 5.69
C GLY A 44 2.10 11.12 5.49
N SER A 45 2.61 12.15 4.82
CA SER A 45 1.86 13.37 4.54
C SER A 45 0.86 13.19 3.38
N SER A 46 -0.07 14.13 3.27
CA SER A 46 -1.04 14.22 2.16
C SER A 46 -1.83 12.93 1.89
N PRO A 47 -2.52 12.35 2.90
CA PRO A 47 -3.34 11.17 2.67
C PRO A 47 -4.45 11.48 1.65
N SER A 48 -4.53 10.67 0.61
CA SER A 48 -5.52 10.82 -0.45
C SER A 48 -6.94 10.62 0.09
N LYS A 49 -7.83 11.56 -0.23
CA LYS A 49 -9.28 11.46 0.09
C LYS A 49 -9.99 10.39 -0.73
N SER A 50 -9.49 10.13 -1.94
CA SER A 50 -10.05 9.11 -2.84
C SER A 50 -9.52 7.71 -2.51
N GLY A 51 -8.46 7.61 -1.71
CA GLY A 51 -7.75 6.36 -1.44
C GLY A 51 -7.02 5.80 -2.66
N TRP A 52 -6.54 4.57 -2.53
CA TRP A 52 -5.89 3.81 -3.59
C TRP A 52 -6.92 2.99 -4.38
N GLN A 53 -6.81 3.04 -5.70
CA GLN A 53 -7.65 2.29 -6.65
C GLN A 53 -6.73 1.51 -7.59
N PRO A 54 -6.48 0.22 -7.32
CA PRO A 54 -5.55 -0.56 -8.12
C PRO A 54 -6.09 -0.85 -9.52
N SER A 55 -5.19 -0.87 -10.48
CA SER A 55 -5.36 -1.54 -11.77
C SER A 55 -5.27 -3.06 -11.62
N ALA A 56 -5.76 -3.79 -12.62
CA ALA A 56 -5.64 -5.25 -12.66
C ALA A 56 -4.16 -5.69 -12.65
N ASP A 57 -3.28 -4.96 -13.33
CA ASP A 57 -1.84 -5.26 -13.37
C ASP A 57 -1.24 -5.15 -11.97
N GLU A 58 -1.51 -4.09 -11.21
CA GLU A 58 -1.03 -3.94 -9.84
C GLU A 58 -1.51 -5.09 -8.92
N LEU A 59 -2.73 -5.57 -9.10
CA LEU A 59 -3.27 -6.71 -8.32
C LEU A 59 -2.58 -8.03 -8.64
N MET A 60 -2.03 -8.19 -9.84
CA MET A 60 -1.33 -9.40 -10.29
C MET A 60 0.18 -9.37 -9.99
N ARG A 61 0.71 -8.29 -9.42
CA ARG A 61 2.13 -8.15 -9.12
C ARG A 61 2.57 -8.97 -7.91
N ASP A 62 3.79 -9.49 -8.01
CA ASP A 62 4.45 -10.33 -6.99
C ASP A 62 5.69 -9.67 -6.36
N ASP A 63 5.89 -8.38 -6.62
CA ASP A 63 7.05 -7.60 -6.19
C ASP A 63 6.70 -6.47 -5.20
N TRP A 64 5.59 -6.61 -4.48
CA TRP A 64 5.22 -5.69 -3.40
C TRP A 64 6.25 -5.67 -2.28
N LEU A 65 6.50 -4.47 -1.75
CA LEU A 65 7.44 -4.17 -0.66
C LEU A 65 6.69 -3.72 0.60
N ILE A 66 7.29 -3.96 1.76
CA ILE A 66 6.84 -3.43 3.06
C ILE A 66 7.67 -2.19 3.39
N VAL A 67 7.01 -1.10 3.78
CA VAL A 67 7.66 0.16 4.15
C VAL A 67 7.08 0.73 5.44
N ASP A 68 7.86 1.58 6.12
CA ASP A 68 7.44 2.33 7.31
C ASP A 68 6.51 3.51 6.96
#